data_AF-A0A800JX51-F1
#
_entry.id   AF-A0A800JX51-F1
#
_cell.length_a   1.000
_cell.length_b   1.000
_cell.length_c   1.000
_cell.angle_alpha   90.00
_cell.angle_beta   90.00
_cell.angle_gamma   90.00
#
_symmetry.space_group_name_H-M   'P 1'
#
loop_
_entity.id
_entity.type
_entity.pdbx_description
1 polymer ?
#
loop_
_entity_poly.entity_id
_entity_poly.type
_entity_poly.pdbx_seq_one_letter_code
_entity_poly.pdbx_strand_id
1 'polypeptide(L)'
;MDEHLSMQRRSMQTRSRVIPMADWQDGRVKKVLTMTSGALLLTAAMALGQEAERLTLDEAIDLARENNPTFLQTQNNEAQADWGVRQATSNLFVPSVTAFGQARYRSPGVDRIGTITTGGVGQGALYQSFYQLSATYTLNGNTLFGLSSAKAEQNAARAFTEVAEFAMESAVTFQYMTTLRARDQVTVARSQVERSITNLEIAQARVDAQAAIVTDARQAQVQVGRDSVALLRAESAQRVGTLGLLETVGLNLGTEVELVSQFEVFRPTWTSRELISIALESHPGLNAAVANEGARRANLRQVRGQYFPNLSVTGSVDGFTQQIQNGSFNVQAAEAGIGRALENCNTFNDISAGLSLPLAGFPQDCTGLALSTGDRQGILDANSSFPFNFTNQPFSLALNVRIPIFDGFSRERQVSQAANALEDAEYSLRAEELRLRTAVTAAYDALTTAYEVEQVEERNRGVATEQLELSQQRYTLGADNFLVLLDAERTMADGERAYLDSIYAFHIELANLENAVGQRLRPEG
;
A
#
# COMPACT_ATOMS: atom_id res chain seq x y z
N MET A 1 -52.07 -0.62 1.53
CA MET A 1 -51.72 -2.00 1.94
C MET A 1 -50.58 -2.46 1.04
N ASP A 2 -49.51 -1.68 0.93
CA ASP A 2 -48.46 -1.43 1.93
C ASP A 2 -47.63 -2.68 2.19
N GLU A 3 -46.61 -2.85 1.35
CA GLU A 3 -45.50 -3.72 1.64
C GLU A 3 -44.26 -2.85 1.87
N HIS A 4 -43.77 -2.91 3.10
CA HIS A 4 -42.77 -2.04 3.69
C HIS A 4 -41.38 -2.21 3.07
N LEU A 5 -40.89 -1.14 2.45
CA LEU A 5 -39.47 -0.87 2.24
C LEU A 5 -38.81 -0.52 3.59
N SER A 6 -37.78 -1.29 3.99
CA SER A 6 -36.83 -0.87 5.03
C SER A 6 -35.40 -1.09 4.55
N MET A 7 -34.92 -0.16 3.71
CA MET A 7 -33.48 0.00 3.49
C MET A 7 -32.89 0.80 4.65
N GLN A 8 -32.19 0.10 5.55
CA GLN A 8 -31.35 0.72 6.56
C GLN A 8 -30.16 1.42 5.87
N ARG A 9 -30.14 2.76 5.95
CA ARG A 9 -28.94 3.58 5.72
C ARG A 9 -27.89 3.20 6.75
N ARG A 10 -26.83 2.50 6.34
CA ARG A 10 -25.58 2.43 7.11
C ARG A 10 -24.80 3.71 6.85
N SER A 11 -24.76 4.59 7.85
CA SER A 11 -23.78 5.67 7.94
C SER A 11 -22.39 5.05 8.07
N MET A 12 -21.60 5.06 7.00
CA MET A 12 -20.17 4.80 7.09
C MET A 12 -19.51 6.02 7.73
N GLN A 13 -19.37 5.98 9.06
CA GLN A 13 -18.38 6.80 9.74
C GLN A 13 -17.01 6.25 9.35
N THR A 14 -16.30 7.01 8.52
CA THR A 14 -14.88 6.84 8.20
C THR A 14 -14.09 6.98 9.52
N ARG A 15 -13.87 5.86 10.20
CA ARG A 15 -12.89 5.78 11.29
C ARG A 15 -11.52 5.67 10.63
N SER A 16 -10.78 6.78 10.57
CA SER A 16 -9.33 6.70 10.49
C SER A 16 -8.84 5.98 11.75
N ARG A 17 -8.39 4.74 11.57
CA ARG A 17 -7.61 4.00 12.57
C ARG A 17 -6.34 3.53 11.88
N VAL A 18 -5.47 4.48 11.58
CA VAL A 18 -4.04 4.21 11.71
C VAL A 18 -3.80 4.30 13.21
N ILE A 19 -3.52 3.16 13.85
CA ILE A 19 -2.99 3.16 15.21
C ILE A 19 -1.49 3.43 15.03
N PRO A 20 -0.96 4.62 15.36
CA PRO A 20 0.47 4.75 15.52
C PRO A 20 0.86 3.89 16.73
N MET A 21 1.68 2.87 16.48
CA MET A 21 2.36 2.13 17.52
C MET A 21 3.32 3.10 18.22
N ALA A 22 2.85 3.65 19.35
CA ALA A 22 3.58 4.26 20.45
C ALA A 22 4.97 4.84 20.12
N ASP A 23 5.03 6.16 19.92
CA ASP A 23 6.22 6.94 20.22
C ASP A 23 6.49 6.84 21.73
N TRP A 24 7.53 6.07 22.08
CA TRP A 24 8.02 5.92 23.45
C TRP A 24 9.08 7.00 23.73
N GLN A 25 8.70 8.27 23.54
CA GLN A 25 9.50 9.44 23.94
C GLN A 25 8.56 10.57 24.34
N ASP A 26 7.95 10.46 25.52
CA ASP A 26 7.90 11.56 26.50
C ASP A 26 7.07 11.17 27.73
N GLY A 27 7.74 11.13 28.87
CA GLY A 27 7.11 10.92 30.17
C GLY A 27 6.27 12.12 30.58
N ARG A 28 4.98 12.13 30.22
CA ARG A 28 3.96 12.96 30.89
C ARG A 28 2.67 12.18 31.09
N VAL A 29 2.47 11.73 32.32
CA VAL A 29 1.23 11.14 32.81
C VAL A 29 0.11 12.17 32.72
N LYS A 30 -0.80 12.04 31.75
CA LYS A 30 -2.08 12.78 31.75
C LYS A 30 -3.15 11.92 32.43
N LYS A 31 -3.60 12.41 33.59
CA LYS A 31 -4.75 11.90 34.34
C LYS A 31 -6.00 11.91 33.46
N VAL A 32 -6.64 10.75 33.32
CA VAL A 32 -7.98 10.59 32.74
C VAL A 32 -8.99 10.95 33.81
N LEU A 33 -9.70 12.07 33.64
CA LEU A 33 -10.88 12.41 34.44
C LEU A 33 -12.12 12.19 33.57
N THR A 34 -12.91 11.20 33.95
CA THR A 34 -14.28 10.98 33.47
C THR A 34 -15.21 12.04 34.04
N MET A 35 -15.97 12.75 33.21
CA MET A 35 -17.16 13.45 33.67
C MET A 35 -18.25 13.44 32.60
N THR A 36 -19.35 12.80 32.97
CA THR A 36 -20.60 12.64 32.24
C THR A 36 -21.49 13.89 32.34
N SER A 37 -22.16 14.20 31.21
CA SER A 37 -23.52 14.73 31.09
C SER A 37 -23.86 16.16 31.60
N GLY A 38 -24.23 17.01 30.65
CA GLY A 38 -25.01 18.26 30.81
C GLY A 38 -25.18 18.91 29.43
N ALA A 39 -26.23 18.62 28.68
CA ALA A 39 -27.51 19.34 28.65
C ALA A 39 -27.52 20.57 27.71
N LEU A 40 -28.35 20.43 26.67
CA LEU A 40 -29.22 21.42 26.02
C LEU A 40 -28.64 22.64 25.27
N LEU A 41 -29.04 22.68 23.99
CA LEU A 41 -29.55 23.84 23.23
C LEU A 41 -28.65 25.06 23.07
N LEU A 42 -27.98 25.11 21.91
CA LEU A 42 -27.57 26.28 21.10
C LEU A 42 -26.61 25.65 20.07
N THR A 43 -26.91 25.46 18.80
CA THR A 43 -27.25 26.49 17.81
C THR A 43 -27.85 25.83 16.57
N ALA A 44 -29.08 26.20 16.23
CA ALA A 44 -29.57 26.16 14.87
C ALA A 44 -28.83 27.27 14.09
N ALA A 45 -27.64 26.97 13.56
CA ALA A 45 -26.87 27.86 12.70
C ALA A 45 -25.78 27.08 11.94
N MET A 46 -26.16 26.03 11.23
CA MET A 46 -25.39 25.50 10.10
C MET A 46 -26.36 25.15 8.96
N ALA A 47 -27.18 26.13 8.60
CA ALA A 47 -27.67 26.30 7.24
C ALA A 47 -27.08 27.61 6.73
N LEU A 48 -25.75 27.76 6.88
CA LEU A 48 -25.00 28.62 6.00
C LEU A 48 -24.79 27.77 4.76
N GLY A 49 -25.23 28.28 3.61
CA GLY A 49 -25.06 27.60 2.34
C GLY A 49 -23.63 27.08 2.24
N GLN A 50 -23.47 25.85 1.74
CA GLN A 50 -22.18 25.48 1.18
C GLN A 50 -21.96 26.46 0.04
N GLU A 51 -21.27 27.55 0.35
CA GLU A 51 -20.74 28.45 -0.65
C GLU A 51 -19.88 27.56 -1.54
N ALA A 52 -20.24 27.47 -2.83
CA ALA A 52 -19.59 26.55 -3.74
C ALA A 52 -18.07 26.74 -3.63
N GLU A 53 -17.37 25.68 -3.24
CA GLU A 53 -15.94 25.78 -2.98
C GLU A 53 -15.27 26.05 -4.32
N ARG A 54 -14.63 27.23 -4.42
CA ARG A 54 -13.92 27.64 -5.63
C ARG A 54 -12.68 26.78 -5.73
N LEU A 55 -12.60 25.97 -6.78
CA LEU A 55 -11.58 24.95 -6.94
C LEU A 55 -10.71 25.26 -8.16
N THR A 56 -9.46 25.65 -7.90
CA THR A 56 -8.40 25.75 -8.91
C THR A 56 -7.83 24.37 -9.25
N LEU A 57 -7.06 24.26 -10.33
CA LEU A 57 -6.39 23.01 -10.69
C LEU A 57 -5.40 22.56 -9.60
N ASP A 58 -4.59 23.48 -9.07
CA ASP A 58 -3.59 23.16 -8.06
C ASP A 58 -4.23 22.72 -6.74
N GLU A 59 -5.30 23.39 -6.31
CA GLU A 59 -6.08 22.96 -5.14
C GLU A 59 -6.71 21.57 -5.34
N ALA A 60 -7.19 21.26 -6.55
CA ALA A 60 -7.71 19.93 -6.86
C ALA A 60 -6.64 18.84 -6.76
N ILE A 61 -5.41 19.15 -7.17
CA ILE A 61 -4.26 18.25 -7.06
C ILE A 61 -3.84 18.06 -5.59
N ASP A 62 -3.78 19.14 -4.81
CA ASP A 62 -3.43 19.05 -3.39
C ASP A 62 -4.49 18.28 -2.59
N LEU A 63 -5.77 18.52 -2.86
CA LEU A 63 -6.85 17.73 -2.28
C LEU A 63 -6.74 16.25 -2.68
N ALA A 64 -6.32 15.96 -3.91
CA ALA A 64 -6.15 14.59 -4.38
C ALA A 64 -4.96 13.90 -3.71
N ARG A 65 -3.85 14.58 -3.42
CA ARG A 65 -2.74 14.02 -2.62
C ARG A 65 -3.20 13.54 -1.24
N GLU A 66 -4.16 14.25 -0.63
CA GLU A 66 -4.68 13.92 0.69
C GLU A 66 -5.80 12.87 0.69
N ASN A 67 -6.59 12.78 -0.38
CA ASN A 67 -7.83 12.00 -0.39
C ASN A 67 -7.89 10.87 -1.41
N ASN A 68 -7.05 10.88 -2.46
CA ASN A 68 -7.12 9.90 -3.53
C ASN A 68 -6.73 8.49 -3.01
N PRO A 69 -7.64 7.50 -3.01
CA PRO A 69 -7.36 6.20 -2.39
C PRO A 69 -6.28 5.38 -3.12
N THR A 70 -6.13 5.52 -4.44
CA THR A 70 -5.16 4.72 -5.21
C THR A 70 -3.73 5.21 -5.00
N PHE A 71 -3.53 6.52 -4.90
CA PHE A 71 -2.26 7.13 -4.51
C PHE A 71 -1.89 6.75 -3.07
N LEU A 72 -2.80 6.95 -2.10
CA LEU A 72 -2.55 6.62 -0.70
C LEU A 72 -2.25 5.13 -0.48
N GLN A 73 -2.85 4.24 -1.27
CA GLN A 73 -2.51 2.80 -1.25
C GLN A 73 -1.06 2.56 -1.67
N THR A 74 -0.59 3.20 -2.73
CA THR A 74 0.81 3.07 -3.18
C THR A 74 1.78 3.67 -2.18
N GLN A 75 1.44 4.83 -1.61
CA GLN A 75 2.25 5.49 -0.59
C GLN A 75 2.49 4.60 0.65
N ASN A 76 1.51 3.78 1.04
CA ASN A 76 1.68 2.83 2.15
C ASN A 76 2.80 1.80 1.92
N ASN A 77 3.20 1.54 0.68
CA ASN A 77 4.29 0.62 0.36
C ASN A 77 5.66 1.15 0.82
N GLU A 78 5.83 2.47 0.96
CA GLU A 78 7.08 3.05 1.48
C GLU A 78 7.32 2.66 2.93
N ALA A 79 6.28 2.75 3.76
CA ALA A 79 6.37 2.34 5.16
C ALA A 79 6.76 0.85 5.26
N GLN A 80 6.21 -0.01 4.39
CA GLN A 80 6.59 -1.41 4.31
C GLN A 80 8.08 -1.58 3.96
N ALA A 81 8.58 -0.82 2.99
CA ALA A 81 9.97 -0.89 2.58
C ALA A 81 10.94 -0.34 3.65
N ASP A 82 10.56 0.73 4.34
CA ASP A 82 11.28 1.27 5.50
C ASP A 82 11.43 0.22 6.61
N TRP A 83 10.34 -0.50 6.93
CA TRP A 83 10.39 -1.62 7.87
C TRP A 83 11.25 -2.77 7.35
N GLY A 84 11.27 -3.03 6.04
CA GLY A 84 12.17 -3.99 5.41
C GLY A 84 13.65 -3.66 5.64
N VAL A 85 14.04 -2.39 5.52
CA VAL A 85 15.41 -1.94 5.83
C VAL A 85 15.73 -2.09 7.31
N ARG A 86 14.80 -1.74 8.20
CA ARG A 86 14.97 -1.91 9.66
C ARG A 86 15.12 -3.39 10.02
N GLN A 87 14.31 -4.27 9.43
CA GLN A 87 14.40 -5.71 9.62
C GLN A 87 15.75 -6.25 9.11
N ALA A 88 16.19 -5.86 7.91
CA ALA A 88 17.47 -6.29 7.36
C ALA A 88 18.66 -5.79 8.20
N THR A 89 18.57 -4.56 8.73
CA THR A 89 19.55 -4.00 9.68
C THR A 89 19.56 -4.80 10.98
N SER A 90 18.39 -5.09 11.56
CA SER A 90 18.27 -5.90 12.77
C SER A 90 18.85 -7.29 12.58
N ASN A 91 18.54 -7.96 11.46
CA ASN A 91 19.07 -9.29 11.16
C ASN A 91 20.61 -9.30 11.03
N LEU A 92 21.22 -8.19 10.63
CA LEU A 92 22.67 -8.08 10.50
C LEU A 92 23.37 -7.87 11.84
N PHE A 93 22.77 -7.13 12.78
CA PHE A 93 23.45 -6.70 14.01
C PHE A 93 22.92 -7.32 15.30
N VAL A 94 21.71 -7.87 15.31
CA VAL A 94 21.02 -8.30 16.52
C VAL A 94 20.72 -9.81 16.46
N PRO A 95 21.09 -10.60 17.48
CA PRO A 95 20.68 -12.00 17.56
C PRO A 95 19.18 -12.14 17.83
N SER A 96 18.57 -13.21 17.33
CA SER A 96 17.21 -13.57 17.75
C SER A 96 17.25 -14.17 19.16
N VAL A 97 16.42 -13.67 20.07
CA VAL A 97 16.29 -14.19 21.43
C VAL A 97 14.93 -14.88 21.56
N THR A 98 14.96 -16.13 22.00
CA THR A 98 13.76 -16.95 22.16
C THR A 98 13.71 -17.49 23.58
N ALA A 99 12.59 -17.27 24.26
CA ALA A 99 12.26 -17.93 25.52
C ALA A 99 11.24 -19.04 25.26
N PHE A 100 11.57 -20.24 25.68
CA PHE A 100 10.74 -21.42 25.55
C PHE A 100 10.53 -22.06 26.92
N GLY A 101 9.32 -22.53 27.20
CA GLY A 101 8.99 -23.25 28.42
C GLY A 101 8.03 -24.38 28.08
N GLN A 102 8.25 -25.55 28.67
CA GLN A 102 7.40 -26.72 28.47
C GLN A 102 7.19 -27.44 29.79
N ALA A 103 5.96 -27.86 30.05
CA ALA A 103 5.62 -28.87 31.05
C ALA A 103 5.11 -30.13 30.34
N ARG A 104 5.58 -31.28 30.76
CA ARG A 104 5.30 -32.58 30.15
C ARG A 104 4.89 -33.56 31.25
N TYR A 105 3.77 -34.21 31.02
CA TYR A 105 3.35 -35.38 31.77
C TYR A 105 3.61 -36.62 30.93
N ARG A 106 4.33 -37.59 31.49
CA ARG A 106 4.50 -38.92 30.91
C ARG A 106 3.78 -39.92 31.80
N SER A 107 2.75 -40.55 31.23
CA SER A 107 2.01 -41.64 31.88
C SER A 107 2.95 -42.80 32.22
N PRO A 108 2.72 -43.52 33.34
CA PRO A 108 3.42 -44.77 33.61
C PRO A 108 3.16 -45.76 32.46
N GLY A 109 4.19 -46.51 32.09
CA GLY A 109 4.16 -47.49 31.02
C GLY A 109 5.34 -48.44 31.11
N VAL A 110 5.27 -49.53 30.34
CA VAL A 110 6.37 -50.51 30.27
C VAL A 110 6.94 -50.44 28.88
N ASP A 111 8.24 -50.14 28.77
CA ASP A 111 8.93 -50.22 27.50
C ASP A 111 9.04 -51.71 27.11
N ARG A 112 8.48 -52.03 25.94
CA ARG A 112 8.46 -53.38 25.38
C ARG A 112 9.23 -53.41 24.08
N ILE A 113 10.20 -54.31 24.00
CA ILE A 113 10.81 -54.71 22.73
C ILE A 113 10.40 -56.17 22.51
N GLY A 114 9.40 -56.39 21.67
CA GLY A 114 8.76 -57.71 21.52
C GLY A 114 8.03 -58.15 22.80
N THR A 115 8.32 -59.37 23.29
CA THR A 115 7.78 -59.91 24.56
C THR A 115 8.62 -59.53 25.79
N ILE A 116 9.79 -58.92 25.60
CA ILE A 116 10.68 -58.53 26.69
C ILE A 116 10.22 -57.19 27.22
N THR A 117 9.95 -57.15 28.52
CA THR A 117 9.68 -55.91 29.26
C THR A 117 11.01 -55.39 29.80
N THR A 118 11.47 -54.26 29.26
CA THR A 118 12.66 -53.57 29.76
C THR A 118 12.18 -52.60 30.83
N GLY A 119 12.46 -52.90 32.10
CA GLY A 119 11.79 -52.35 33.27
C GLY A 119 11.49 -50.83 33.24
N GLY A 120 10.26 -50.51 33.64
CA GLY A 120 9.76 -49.16 33.96
C GLY A 120 8.65 -49.16 35.02
N VAL A 121 8.34 -50.33 35.61
CA VAL A 121 7.12 -50.58 36.38
C VAL A 121 7.11 -49.90 37.76
N GLY A 122 8.24 -49.36 38.23
CA GLY A 122 8.38 -48.81 39.58
C GLY A 122 8.22 -47.29 39.73
N GLN A 123 8.49 -46.51 38.68
CA GLN A 123 8.59 -45.05 38.78
C GLN A 123 7.23 -44.33 38.83
N GLY A 124 6.17 -44.91 38.27
CA GLY A 124 4.89 -44.21 38.14
C GLY A 124 4.94 -43.07 37.12
N ALA A 125 4.03 -42.10 37.19
CA ALA A 125 4.01 -41.00 36.24
C ALA A 125 5.21 -40.07 36.43
N LEU A 126 5.70 -39.49 35.34
CA LEU A 126 6.80 -38.54 35.35
C LEU A 126 6.29 -37.15 34.94
N TYR A 127 6.39 -36.21 35.85
CA TYR A 127 6.11 -34.79 35.62
C TYR A 127 7.45 -34.10 35.38
N GLN A 128 7.60 -33.44 34.24
CA GLN A 128 8.80 -32.71 33.88
C GLN A 128 8.40 -31.32 33.43
N SER A 129 9.22 -30.33 33.77
CA SER A 129 9.14 -29.03 33.14
C SER A 129 10.53 -28.49 32.91
N PHE A 130 10.68 -27.70 31.86
CA PHE A 130 11.92 -26.99 31.58
C PHE A 130 11.63 -25.63 30.98
N TYR A 131 12.59 -24.73 31.17
CA TYR A 131 12.68 -23.49 30.45
C TYR A 131 14.01 -23.46 29.69
N GLN A 132 14.02 -22.70 28.60
CA GLN A 132 15.16 -22.47 27.74
C GLN A 132 15.11 -21.02 27.27
N LEU A 133 16.14 -20.24 27.59
CA LEU A 133 16.40 -18.94 26.99
C LEU A 133 17.57 -19.11 26.03
N SER A 134 17.36 -18.86 24.74
CA SER A 134 18.39 -18.99 23.71
C SER A 134 18.54 -17.71 22.92
N ALA A 135 19.79 -17.33 22.64
CA ALA A 135 20.14 -16.26 21.72
C ALA A 135 20.90 -16.88 20.55
N THR A 136 20.38 -16.72 19.33
CA THR A 136 21.01 -17.22 18.11
C THR A 136 21.34 -16.06 17.17
N TYR A 137 22.60 -15.95 16.79
CA TYR A 137 23.08 -15.08 15.73
C TYR A 137 23.47 -15.92 14.52
N THR A 138 22.97 -15.58 13.33
CA THR A 138 23.30 -16.30 12.09
C THR A 138 23.86 -15.32 11.07
N LEU A 139 25.03 -15.64 10.52
CA LEU A 139 25.67 -14.93 9.44
C LEU A 139 25.71 -15.83 8.20
N ASN A 140 24.98 -15.43 7.17
CA ASN A 140 24.93 -16.06 5.86
C ASN A 140 24.79 -15.00 4.74
N GLY A 141 24.77 -15.43 3.49
CA GLY A 141 24.62 -14.51 2.34
C GLY A 141 23.38 -13.62 2.39
N ASN A 142 22.24 -14.14 2.88
CA ASN A 142 21.02 -13.35 3.03
C ASN A 142 21.20 -12.23 4.07
N THR A 143 21.86 -12.49 5.19
CA THR A 143 22.12 -11.45 6.20
C THR A 143 23.14 -10.41 5.74
N LEU A 144 24.19 -10.82 5.03
CA LEU A 144 25.27 -9.93 4.57
C LEU A 144 24.81 -8.96 3.48
N PHE A 145 24.09 -9.48 2.49
CA PHE A 145 23.66 -8.71 1.32
C PHE A 145 22.22 -8.22 1.42
N GLY A 146 21.44 -8.75 2.37
CA GLY A 146 20.03 -8.40 2.57
C GLY A 146 19.79 -6.94 2.90
N LEU A 147 20.70 -6.28 3.62
CA LEU A 147 20.60 -4.84 3.87
C LEU A 147 20.72 -4.02 2.58
N SER A 148 21.65 -4.40 1.69
CA SER A 148 21.82 -3.72 0.41
C SER A 148 20.62 -3.97 -0.52
N SER A 149 20.05 -5.18 -0.50
CA SER A 149 18.82 -5.50 -1.24
C SER A 149 17.64 -4.70 -0.72
N ALA A 150 17.42 -4.68 0.60
CA ALA A 150 16.32 -3.95 1.22
C ALA A 150 16.41 -2.44 0.96
N LYS A 151 17.60 -1.84 0.98
CA LYS A 151 17.80 -0.42 0.64
C LYS A 151 17.49 -0.14 -0.84
N ALA A 152 17.89 -1.03 -1.74
CA ALA A 152 17.57 -0.88 -3.16
C ALA A 152 16.07 -1.05 -3.42
N GLU A 153 15.40 -1.98 -2.73
CA GLU A 153 13.94 -2.15 -2.75
C GLU A 153 13.21 -0.92 -2.17
N GLN A 154 13.73 -0.31 -1.10
CA GLN A 154 13.23 0.96 -0.56
C GLN A 154 13.33 2.10 -1.58
N ASN A 155 14.47 2.25 -2.24
CA ASN A 155 14.63 3.26 -3.29
C ASN A 155 13.66 3.03 -4.45
N ALA A 156 13.46 1.78 -4.87
CA ALA A 156 12.47 1.44 -5.89
C ALA A 156 11.04 1.76 -5.44
N ALA A 157 10.67 1.42 -4.20
CA ALA A 157 9.35 1.73 -3.65
C ALA A 157 9.05 3.24 -3.66
N ARG A 158 10.02 4.07 -3.25
CA ARG A 158 9.89 5.54 -3.31
C ARG A 158 9.71 6.06 -4.73
N ALA A 159 10.52 5.58 -5.67
CA ALA A 159 10.39 5.96 -7.07
C ALA A 159 9.03 5.53 -7.68
N PHE A 160 8.47 4.39 -7.25
CA PHE A 160 7.11 4.00 -7.64
C PHE A 160 6.03 4.91 -7.02
N THR A 161 6.23 5.45 -5.82
CA THR A 161 5.33 6.46 -5.25
C THR A 161 5.37 7.74 -6.08
N GLU A 162 6.55 8.21 -6.50
CA GLU A 162 6.68 9.39 -7.40
C GLU A 162 5.93 9.18 -8.72
N VAL A 163 5.98 7.96 -9.29
CA VAL A 163 5.18 7.60 -10.47
C VAL A 163 3.67 7.66 -10.18
N ALA A 164 3.24 7.14 -9.03
CA ALA A 164 1.83 7.13 -8.65
C ALA A 164 1.31 8.55 -8.37
N GLU A 165 2.12 9.42 -7.76
CA GLU A 165 1.82 10.83 -7.57
C GLU A 165 1.65 11.51 -8.94
N PHE A 166 2.63 11.38 -9.82
CA PHE A 166 2.58 11.98 -11.16
C PHE A 166 1.40 11.49 -12.00
N ALA A 167 1.08 10.19 -11.94
CA ALA A 167 -0.08 9.63 -12.62
C ALA A 167 -1.40 10.17 -12.06
N MET A 168 -1.50 10.36 -10.74
CA MET A 168 -2.64 10.98 -10.08
C MET A 168 -2.78 12.44 -10.51
N GLU A 169 -1.70 13.23 -10.47
CA GLU A 169 -1.71 14.63 -10.90
C GLU A 169 -2.18 14.77 -12.36
N SER A 170 -1.68 13.89 -13.24
CA SER A 170 -2.08 13.85 -14.64
C SER A 170 -3.57 13.51 -14.78
N ALA A 171 -4.06 12.49 -14.07
CA ALA A 171 -5.47 12.09 -14.11
C ALA A 171 -6.40 13.20 -13.63
N VAL A 172 -6.06 13.87 -12.51
CA VAL A 172 -6.80 15.03 -12.00
C VAL A 172 -6.78 16.16 -13.02
N THR A 173 -5.63 16.44 -13.64
CA THR A 173 -5.50 17.49 -14.67
C THR A 173 -6.40 17.22 -15.87
N PHE A 174 -6.37 16.01 -16.43
CA PHE A 174 -7.25 15.65 -17.55
C PHE A 174 -8.72 15.78 -17.17
N GLN A 175 -9.11 15.23 -16.02
CA GLN A 175 -10.50 15.27 -15.58
C GLN A 175 -10.97 16.70 -15.26
N TYR A 176 -10.08 17.55 -14.74
CA TYR A 176 -10.35 18.97 -14.53
C TYR A 176 -10.60 19.67 -15.87
N MET A 177 -9.74 19.48 -16.87
CA MET A 177 -9.92 20.07 -18.21
C MET A 177 -11.22 19.60 -18.87
N THR A 178 -11.55 18.31 -18.77
CA THR A 178 -12.79 17.78 -19.37
C THR A 178 -14.04 18.37 -18.72
N THR A 179 -13.99 18.60 -17.40
CA THR A 179 -15.10 19.18 -16.63
C THR A 179 -15.24 20.67 -16.89
N LEU A 180 -14.12 21.40 -17.00
CA LEU A 180 -14.10 22.82 -17.34
C LEU A 180 -14.68 23.05 -18.75
N ARG A 181 -14.32 22.20 -19.73
CA ARG A 181 -14.94 22.20 -21.06
C ARG A 181 -16.45 22.00 -20.99
N ALA A 182 -16.92 21.00 -20.23
CA ALA A 182 -18.34 20.73 -20.11
C ALA A 182 -19.11 21.89 -19.46
N ARG A 183 -18.51 22.59 -18.48
CA ARG A 183 -19.05 23.83 -17.88
C ARG A 183 -19.20 24.93 -18.94
N ASP A 184 -18.17 25.15 -19.76
CA ASP A 184 -18.22 26.24 -20.75
C ASP A 184 -19.17 25.92 -21.91
N GLN A 185 -19.30 24.65 -22.28
CA GLN A 185 -20.30 24.21 -23.25
C GLN A 185 -21.75 24.48 -22.78
N VAL A 186 -22.02 24.42 -21.46
CA VAL A 186 -23.32 24.85 -20.91
C VAL A 186 -23.56 26.34 -21.13
N THR A 187 -22.53 27.17 -20.94
CA THR A 187 -22.62 28.62 -21.17
C THR A 187 -22.92 28.95 -22.63
N VAL A 188 -22.25 28.26 -23.57
CA VAL A 188 -22.51 28.39 -25.01
C VAL A 188 -23.93 27.92 -25.37
N ALA A 189 -24.34 26.72 -24.89
CA ALA A 189 -25.66 26.17 -25.18
C ALA A 189 -26.80 27.04 -24.61
N ARG A 190 -26.60 27.65 -23.43
CA ARG A 190 -27.57 28.59 -22.83
C ARG A 190 -27.75 29.83 -23.70
N SER A 191 -26.64 30.42 -24.13
CA SER A 191 -26.66 31.58 -25.03
C SER A 191 -27.36 31.28 -26.35
N GLN A 192 -27.22 30.05 -26.88
CA GLN A 192 -27.91 29.61 -28.10
C GLN A 192 -29.43 29.51 -27.91
N VAL A 193 -29.90 28.96 -26.78
CA VAL A 193 -31.34 28.91 -26.46
C VAL A 193 -31.93 30.32 -26.34
N GLU A 194 -31.23 31.25 -25.68
CA GLU A 194 -31.68 32.64 -25.56
C GLU A 194 -31.80 33.32 -26.94
N ARG A 195 -30.83 33.11 -27.84
CA ARG A 195 -30.89 33.60 -29.22
C ARG A 195 -32.06 33.00 -29.99
N SER A 196 -32.26 31.68 -29.93
CA SER A 196 -33.35 31.04 -30.68
C SER A 196 -34.74 31.37 -30.17
N ILE A 197 -34.90 31.64 -28.86
CA ILE A 197 -36.15 32.21 -28.29
C ILE A 197 -36.42 33.58 -28.90
N THR A 198 -35.41 34.46 -28.90
CA THR A 198 -35.53 35.82 -29.48
C THR A 198 -35.95 35.75 -30.96
N ASN A 199 -35.38 34.82 -31.73
CA ASN A 199 -35.74 34.64 -33.14
C ASN A 199 -37.14 34.11 -33.35
N LEU A 200 -37.62 33.22 -32.47
CA LEU A 200 -38.99 32.76 -32.48
C LEU A 200 -39.97 33.91 -32.24
N GLU A 201 -39.67 34.81 -31.29
CA GLU A 201 -40.48 36.00 -31.03
C GLU A 201 -40.54 36.92 -32.27
N ILE A 202 -39.40 37.17 -32.92
CA ILE A 202 -39.34 37.96 -34.16
C ILE A 202 -40.13 37.30 -35.29
N ALA A 203 -39.97 35.99 -35.48
CA ALA A 203 -40.68 35.25 -36.52
C ALA A 203 -42.20 35.24 -36.30
N GLN A 204 -42.65 35.09 -35.05
CA GLN A 204 -44.07 35.18 -34.68
C GLN A 204 -44.64 36.57 -34.94
N ALA A 205 -43.94 37.62 -34.51
CA ALA A 205 -44.37 39.00 -34.74
C ALA A 205 -44.51 39.32 -36.25
N ARG A 206 -43.63 38.78 -37.10
CA ARG A 206 -43.73 38.92 -38.56
C ARG A 206 -44.91 38.15 -39.15
N VAL A 207 -45.24 36.96 -38.64
CA VAL A 207 -46.42 36.21 -39.05
C VAL A 207 -47.70 36.95 -38.66
N ASP A 208 -47.76 37.52 -37.46
CA ASP A 208 -48.90 38.31 -36.98
C ASP A 208 -49.10 39.59 -37.81
N ALA A 209 -48.01 40.20 -38.25
CA ALA A 209 -47.99 41.32 -39.19
C ALA A 209 -48.22 40.92 -40.66
N GLN A 210 -48.49 39.64 -40.96
CA GLN A 210 -48.64 39.08 -42.30
C GLN A 210 -47.42 39.29 -43.23
N ALA A 211 -46.25 39.54 -42.65
CA ALA A 211 -44.98 39.77 -43.33
C ALA A 211 -44.13 38.50 -43.50
N ALA A 212 -44.54 37.38 -42.89
CA ALA A 212 -43.91 36.06 -43.02
C ALA A 212 -44.94 34.92 -43.00
N ILE A 213 -44.54 33.71 -43.38
CA ILE A 213 -45.40 32.52 -43.42
C ILE A 213 -45.33 31.73 -42.12
N VAL A 214 -46.44 31.07 -41.73
CA VAL A 214 -46.53 30.29 -40.48
C VAL A 214 -45.46 29.21 -40.38
N THR A 215 -44.99 28.67 -41.51
CA THR A 215 -43.90 27.69 -41.52
C THR A 215 -42.59 28.23 -40.97
N ASP A 216 -42.31 29.53 -41.12
CA ASP A 216 -41.08 30.15 -40.60
C ASP A 216 -41.11 30.17 -39.07
N ALA A 217 -42.24 30.58 -38.47
CA ALA A 217 -42.44 30.52 -37.03
C ALA A 217 -42.41 29.08 -36.48
N ARG A 218 -42.94 28.10 -37.23
CA ARG A 218 -42.84 26.67 -36.83
C ARG A 218 -41.41 26.14 -36.92
N GLN A 219 -40.62 26.57 -37.90
CA GLN A 219 -39.19 26.22 -37.99
C GLN A 219 -38.40 26.82 -36.82
N ALA A 220 -38.64 28.09 -36.49
CA ALA A 220 -38.05 28.73 -35.31
C ALA A 220 -38.40 27.98 -34.02
N GLN A 221 -39.65 27.54 -33.88
CA GLN A 221 -40.10 26.76 -32.72
C GLN A 221 -39.39 25.40 -32.61
N VAL A 222 -39.15 24.72 -33.75
CA VAL A 222 -38.36 23.48 -33.79
C VAL A 222 -36.91 23.76 -33.38
N GLN A 223 -36.34 24.91 -33.75
CA GLN A 223 -34.97 25.27 -33.38
C GLN A 223 -34.83 25.48 -31.87
N VAL A 224 -35.74 26.23 -31.23
CA VAL A 224 -35.77 26.36 -29.75
C VAL A 224 -35.83 24.99 -29.08
N GLY A 225 -36.63 24.07 -29.60
CA GLY A 225 -36.71 22.70 -29.10
C GLY A 225 -35.39 21.94 -29.24
N ARG A 226 -34.68 22.11 -30.36
CA ARG A 226 -33.36 21.48 -30.59
C ARG A 226 -32.28 22.05 -29.66
N ASP A 227 -32.24 23.36 -29.50
CA ASP A 227 -31.25 24.03 -28.64
C ASP A 227 -31.50 23.73 -27.17
N SER A 228 -32.78 23.63 -26.76
CA SER A 228 -33.15 23.20 -25.40
C SER A 228 -32.66 21.78 -25.09
N VAL A 229 -32.77 20.86 -26.06
CA VAL A 229 -32.21 19.50 -25.93
C VAL A 229 -30.68 19.54 -25.86
N ALA A 230 -30.03 20.41 -26.61
CA ALA A 230 -28.58 20.58 -26.55
C ALA A 230 -28.12 21.09 -25.16
N LEU A 231 -28.82 22.08 -24.60
CA LEU A 231 -28.57 22.59 -23.25
C LEU A 231 -28.74 21.49 -22.19
N LEU A 232 -29.85 20.74 -22.22
CA LEU A 232 -30.08 19.64 -21.26
C LEU A 232 -28.98 18.57 -21.32
N ARG A 233 -28.47 18.27 -22.53
CA ARG A 233 -27.34 17.35 -22.71
C ARG A 233 -26.04 17.93 -22.17
N ALA A 234 -25.75 19.21 -22.43
CA ALA A 234 -24.57 19.90 -21.89
C ALA A 234 -24.60 19.94 -20.35
N GLU A 235 -25.74 20.27 -19.74
CA GLU A 235 -25.90 20.25 -18.28
C GLU A 235 -25.70 18.85 -17.70
N SER A 236 -26.21 17.82 -18.38
CA SER A 236 -25.96 16.44 -17.99
C SER A 236 -24.47 16.08 -18.07
N ALA A 237 -23.77 16.51 -19.13
CA ALA A 237 -22.35 16.28 -19.30
C ALA A 237 -21.52 16.99 -18.22
N GLN A 238 -21.87 18.24 -17.87
CA GLN A 238 -21.22 18.96 -16.77
C GLN A 238 -21.40 18.24 -15.43
N ARG A 239 -22.62 17.78 -15.11
CA ARG A 239 -22.88 17.01 -13.87
C ARG A 239 -22.05 15.74 -13.82
N VAL A 240 -22.03 14.97 -14.91
CA VAL A 240 -21.23 13.73 -15.00
C VAL A 240 -19.73 14.02 -14.88
N GLY A 241 -19.23 15.05 -15.56
CA GLY A 241 -17.82 15.48 -15.46
C GLY A 241 -17.43 15.86 -14.04
N THR A 242 -18.29 16.63 -13.36
CA THR A 242 -18.07 17.04 -11.95
C THR A 242 -18.02 15.82 -11.02
N LEU A 243 -18.92 14.85 -11.19
CA LEU A 243 -18.88 13.61 -10.43
C LEU A 243 -17.58 12.82 -10.68
N GLY A 244 -17.13 12.74 -11.93
CA GLY A 244 -15.84 12.10 -12.27
C GLY A 244 -14.63 12.81 -11.67
N LEU A 245 -14.67 14.15 -11.56
CA LEU A 245 -13.62 14.93 -10.89
C LEU A 245 -13.60 14.62 -9.39
N LEU A 246 -14.76 14.66 -8.73
CA LEU A 246 -14.87 14.33 -7.30
C LEU A 246 -14.39 12.91 -7.01
N GLU A 247 -14.74 11.93 -7.86
CA GLU A 247 -14.23 10.56 -7.77
C GLU A 247 -12.70 10.50 -7.90
N THR A 248 -12.14 11.19 -8.89
CA THR A 248 -10.69 11.20 -9.14
C THR A 248 -9.91 11.88 -8.02
N VAL A 249 -10.43 12.97 -7.43
CA VAL A 249 -9.82 13.65 -6.27
C VAL A 249 -10.02 12.82 -4.98
N GLY A 250 -11.06 11.98 -4.91
CA GLY A 250 -11.40 11.19 -3.73
C GLY A 250 -12.35 11.90 -2.76
N LEU A 251 -13.13 12.89 -3.24
CA LEU A 251 -14.11 13.63 -2.45
C LEU A 251 -15.50 12.99 -2.51
N ASN A 252 -16.38 13.39 -1.58
CA ASN A 252 -17.77 12.93 -1.58
C ASN A 252 -18.55 13.54 -2.76
N LEU A 253 -19.34 12.71 -3.45
CA LEU A 253 -20.14 13.06 -4.64
C LEU A 253 -21.24 14.13 -4.42
N GLY A 254 -21.43 14.62 -3.19
CA GLY A 254 -22.41 15.65 -2.84
C GLY A 254 -21.81 17.03 -2.57
N THR A 255 -20.50 17.20 -2.82
CA THR A 255 -19.80 18.47 -2.61
C THR A 255 -20.05 19.39 -3.81
N GLU A 256 -20.60 20.58 -3.57
CA GLU A 256 -20.76 21.60 -4.61
C GLU A 256 -19.45 22.35 -4.82
N VAL A 257 -18.90 22.28 -6.04
CA VAL A 257 -17.63 22.91 -6.41
C VAL A 257 -17.81 23.82 -7.63
N GLU A 258 -17.18 24.99 -7.59
CA GLU A 258 -17.12 25.92 -8.71
C GLU A 258 -15.69 25.94 -9.26
N LEU A 259 -15.50 25.48 -10.50
CA LEU A 259 -14.18 25.53 -11.14
C LEU A 259 -13.89 26.97 -11.56
N VAL A 260 -12.71 27.51 -11.23
CA VAL A 260 -12.37 28.93 -11.48
C VAL A 260 -11.14 29.16 -12.36
N SER A 261 -10.40 28.11 -12.72
CA SER A 261 -9.18 28.27 -13.54
C SER A 261 -9.51 28.79 -14.94
N GLN A 262 -8.63 29.65 -15.45
CA GLN A 262 -8.64 30.13 -16.84
C GLN A 262 -7.31 29.75 -17.48
N PHE A 263 -7.35 29.31 -18.74
CA PHE A 263 -6.17 28.88 -19.46
C PHE A 263 -6.12 29.59 -20.81
N GLU A 264 -4.97 30.17 -21.13
CA GLU A 264 -4.73 30.83 -22.40
C GLU A 264 -3.93 29.92 -23.33
N VAL A 265 -4.31 29.93 -24.61
CA VAL A 265 -3.56 29.24 -25.66
C VAL A 265 -2.31 30.04 -25.97
N PHE A 266 -1.15 29.37 -25.92
CA PHE A 266 0.14 29.98 -26.20
C PHE A 266 0.88 29.19 -27.27
N ARG A 267 1.80 29.85 -27.97
CA ARG A 267 2.64 29.18 -28.97
C ARG A 267 3.70 28.31 -28.26
N PRO A 268 3.77 26.99 -28.53
CA PRO A 268 4.85 26.16 -28.02
C PRO A 268 6.21 26.65 -28.56
N THR A 269 7.18 26.90 -27.68
CA THR A 269 8.54 27.37 -28.06
C THR A 269 9.60 26.28 -28.03
N TRP A 270 9.29 25.13 -27.43
CA TRP A 270 10.23 24.01 -27.27
C TRP A 270 10.44 23.24 -28.56
N THR A 271 11.50 22.45 -28.60
CA THR A 271 11.72 21.48 -29.69
C THR A 271 11.53 20.05 -29.20
N SER A 272 11.04 19.16 -30.07
CA SER A 272 10.90 17.73 -29.75
C SER A 272 12.19 17.12 -29.19
N ARG A 273 13.36 17.47 -29.74
CA ARG A 273 14.66 16.95 -29.27
C ARG A 273 14.98 17.37 -27.83
N GLU A 274 14.69 18.62 -27.48
CA GLU A 274 14.90 19.16 -26.13
C GLU A 274 13.99 18.48 -25.11
N LEU A 275 12.71 18.30 -25.47
CA LEU A 275 11.75 17.60 -24.61
C LEU A 275 12.12 16.13 -24.40
N ILE A 276 12.64 15.46 -25.43
CA ILE A 276 13.16 14.09 -25.29
C ILE A 276 14.35 14.05 -24.32
N SER A 277 15.26 15.02 -24.37
CA SER A 277 16.37 15.03 -23.42
C SER A 277 15.91 15.22 -21.98
N ILE A 278 14.96 16.13 -21.75
CA ILE A 278 14.36 16.35 -20.42
C ILE A 278 13.71 15.06 -19.92
N ALA A 279 12.87 14.43 -20.74
CA ALA A 279 12.19 13.19 -20.38
C ALA A 279 13.16 12.06 -20.02
N LEU A 280 14.27 11.93 -20.75
CA LEU A 280 15.27 10.89 -20.45
C LEU A 280 16.12 11.19 -19.21
N GLU A 281 16.09 12.41 -18.70
CA GLU A 281 16.86 12.82 -17.52
C GLU A 281 16.03 12.77 -16.23
N SER A 282 14.76 13.20 -16.27
CA SER A 282 13.96 13.41 -15.07
C SER A 282 12.62 12.68 -15.02
N HIS A 283 12.21 11.93 -16.06
CA HIS A 283 10.88 11.33 -16.08
C HIS A 283 10.69 10.31 -14.93
N PRO A 284 9.66 10.46 -14.07
CA PRO A 284 9.44 9.60 -12.90
C PRO A 284 9.39 8.10 -13.25
N GLY A 285 8.71 7.75 -14.34
CA GLY A 285 8.64 6.37 -14.84
C GLY A 285 10.00 5.75 -15.20
N LEU A 286 10.91 6.55 -15.75
CA LEU A 286 12.26 6.08 -16.09
C LEU A 286 13.11 5.91 -14.83
N ASN A 287 13.03 6.86 -13.90
CA ASN A 287 13.71 6.78 -12.60
C ASN A 287 13.25 5.55 -11.79
N ALA A 288 11.95 5.24 -11.81
CA ALA A 288 11.42 4.02 -11.19
C ALA A 288 11.95 2.75 -11.87
N ALA A 289 12.07 2.73 -13.20
CA ALA A 289 12.65 1.60 -13.93
C ALA A 289 14.14 1.41 -13.57
N VAL A 290 14.92 2.49 -13.48
CA VAL A 290 16.33 2.47 -13.03
C VAL A 290 16.44 1.98 -11.58
N ALA A 291 15.58 2.46 -10.69
CA ALA A 291 15.58 2.04 -9.29
C ALA A 291 15.22 0.55 -9.15
N ASN A 292 14.24 0.06 -9.93
CA ASN A 292 13.86 -1.35 -9.95
C ASN A 292 14.99 -2.25 -10.49
N GLU A 293 15.67 -1.83 -11.57
CA GLU A 293 16.89 -2.50 -12.08
C GLU A 293 17.94 -2.62 -10.96
N GLY A 294 18.25 -1.52 -10.28
CA GLY A 294 19.15 -1.49 -9.12
C GLY A 294 18.73 -2.45 -8.00
N ALA A 295 17.42 -2.57 -7.72
CA ALA A 295 16.87 -3.53 -6.77
C ALA A 295 17.06 -4.99 -7.22
N ARG A 296 16.80 -5.31 -8.48
CA ARG A 296 17.04 -6.66 -9.04
C ARG A 296 18.53 -7.02 -8.99
N ARG A 297 19.42 -6.06 -9.29
CA ARG A 297 20.88 -6.24 -9.20
C ARG A 297 21.33 -6.52 -7.77
N ALA A 298 20.78 -5.80 -6.79
CA ALA A 298 21.06 -6.06 -5.38
C ALA A 298 20.53 -7.42 -4.92
N ASN A 299 19.33 -7.80 -5.36
CA ASN A 299 18.74 -9.10 -5.09
C ASN A 299 19.59 -10.26 -5.66
N LEU A 300 20.09 -10.14 -6.90
CA LEU A 300 21.00 -11.13 -7.48
C LEU A 300 22.27 -11.31 -6.64
N ARG A 301 22.85 -10.22 -6.11
CA ARG A 301 24.00 -10.32 -5.18
C ARG A 301 23.62 -11.06 -3.90
N GLN A 302 22.44 -10.81 -3.35
CA GLN A 302 21.94 -11.52 -2.18
C GLN A 302 21.76 -13.02 -2.43
N VAL A 303 21.15 -13.39 -3.56
CA VAL A 303 20.93 -14.79 -3.94
C VAL A 303 22.25 -15.51 -4.22
N ARG A 304 23.22 -14.84 -4.88
CA ARG A 304 24.60 -15.36 -5.00
C ARG A 304 25.30 -15.52 -3.64
N GLY A 305 24.85 -14.80 -2.62
CA GLY A 305 25.27 -15.01 -1.24
C GLY A 305 25.00 -16.43 -0.72
N GLN A 306 24.12 -17.22 -1.34
CA GLN A 306 23.89 -18.63 -0.95
C GLN A 306 25.10 -19.55 -1.14
N TYR A 307 26.13 -19.10 -1.86
CA TYR A 307 27.43 -19.77 -1.90
C TYR A 307 28.27 -19.54 -0.63
N PHE A 308 27.93 -18.58 0.22
CA PHE A 308 28.60 -18.37 1.50
C PHE A 308 28.21 -19.46 2.52
N PRO A 309 29.15 -19.88 3.38
CA PRO A 309 28.84 -20.76 4.51
C PRO A 309 27.84 -20.08 5.45
N ASN A 310 26.95 -20.88 6.04
CA ASN A 310 26.08 -20.41 7.11
C ASN A 310 26.82 -20.60 8.45
N LEU A 311 27.16 -19.49 9.10
CA LEU A 311 27.79 -19.45 10.42
C LEU A 311 26.71 -19.09 11.44
N SER A 312 26.47 -19.91 12.46
CA SER A 312 25.57 -19.55 13.54
C SER A 312 26.20 -19.75 14.91
N VAL A 313 25.99 -18.78 15.78
CA VAL A 313 26.39 -18.82 17.19
C VAL A 313 25.12 -18.87 18.02
N THR A 314 24.98 -19.90 18.84
CA THR A 314 23.85 -20.07 19.75
C THR A 314 24.37 -20.13 21.18
N GLY A 315 23.89 -19.23 22.02
CA GLY A 315 24.03 -19.32 23.47
C GLY A 315 22.71 -19.73 24.11
N SER A 316 22.72 -20.66 25.06
CA SER A 316 21.52 -21.03 25.82
C SER A 316 21.75 -21.09 27.32
N VAL A 317 20.70 -20.73 28.06
CA VAL A 317 20.56 -20.96 29.49
C VAL A 317 19.27 -21.72 29.68
N ASP A 318 19.39 -22.90 30.28
CA ASP A 318 18.30 -23.85 30.39
C ASP A 318 18.19 -24.32 31.84
N GLY A 319 16.98 -24.69 32.26
CA GLY A 319 16.76 -25.27 33.56
C GLY A 319 15.60 -26.23 33.50
N PHE A 320 15.70 -27.34 34.23
CA PHE A 320 14.65 -28.35 34.27
C PHE A 320 14.33 -28.73 35.70
N THR A 321 13.12 -29.25 35.88
CA THR A 321 12.69 -29.89 37.11
C THR A 321 11.88 -31.12 36.77
N GLN A 322 11.92 -32.10 37.66
CA GLN A 322 11.20 -33.35 37.49
C GLN A 322 10.66 -33.85 38.83
N GLN A 323 9.48 -34.43 38.77
CA GLN A 323 8.83 -35.12 39.87
C GLN A 323 8.34 -36.48 39.37
N ILE A 324 8.77 -37.51 40.07
CA ILE A 324 8.33 -38.88 39.89
C ILE A 324 7.13 -39.10 40.82
N GLN A 325 6.03 -39.63 40.31
CA GLN A 325 4.80 -39.84 41.08
C GLN A 325 5.05 -40.78 42.26
N ASN A 326 5.82 -41.84 42.04
CA ASN A 326 6.21 -42.75 43.10
C ASN A 326 7.52 -42.32 43.76
N GLY A 327 7.47 -41.40 44.73
CA GLY A 327 8.66 -40.92 45.45
C GLY A 327 9.42 -42.02 46.19
N SER A 328 8.73 -43.09 46.62
CA SER A 328 9.37 -44.24 47.26
C SER A 328 10.28 -45.03 46.33
N PHE A 329 10.10 -44.92 45.00
CA PHE A 329 11.01 -45.50 44.03
C PHE A 329 12.43 -44.94 44.17
N ASN A 330 12.57 -43.62 44.36
CA ASN A 330 13.89 -42.99 44.54
C ASN A 330 14.55 -43.43 45.86
N VAL A 331 13.75 -43.62 46.91
CA VAL A 331 14.23 -44.14 48.20
C VAL A 331 14.69 -45.59 48.07
N GLN A 332 13.89 -46.45 47.45
CA GLN A 332 14.23 -47.86 47.21
C GLN A 332 15.46 -48.02 46.32
N ALA A 333 15.62 -47.16 45.31
CA ALA A 333 16.81 -47.14 44.47
C ALA A 333 18.07 -46.76 45.26
N ALA A 334 17.97 -45.78 46.16
CA ALA A 334 19.06 -45.39 47.06
C ALA A 334 19.39 -46.51 48.06
N GLU A 335 18.37 -47.15 48.66
CA GLU A 335 18.52 -48.29 49.56
C GLU A 335 19.18 -49.49 48.88
N ALA A 336 18.81 -49.80 47.64
CA ALA A 336 19.44 -50.87 46.86
C ALA A 336 20.91 -50.56 46.52
N GLY A 337 21.23 -49.28 46.27
CA GLY A 337 22.62 -48.84 46.05
C GLY A 337 23.49 -49.02 47.29
N ILE A 338 22.98 -48.61 48.44
CA ILE A 338 23.65 -48.73 49.73
C ILE A 338 23.71 -50.18 50.23
N GLY A 339 22.67 -50.98 49.97
CA GLY A 339 22.67 -52.41 50.26
C GLY A 339 23.85 -53.14 49.63
N ARG A 340 24.18 -52.81 48.36
CA ARG A 340 25.39 -53.35 47.69
C ARG A 340 26.69 -52.88 48.34
N ALA A 341 26.76 -51.62 48.76
CA ALA A 341 27.95 -51.09 49.44
C ALA A 341 28.14 -51.75 50.82
N LEU A 342 27.05 -51.97 51.55
CA LEU A 342 27.03 -52.67 52.83
C LEU A 342 27.45 -54.15 52.67
N GLU A 343 26.91 -54.83 51.67
CA GLU A 343 27.26 -56.22 51.34
C GLU A 343 28.75 -56.35 50.97
N ASN A 344 29.27 -55.45 50.13
CA ASN A 344 30.69 -55.42 49.78
C ASN A 344 31.58 -55.18 51.01
N CYS A 345 31.20 -54.26 51.90
CA CYS A 345 31.93 -53.97 53.13
C CYS A 345 31.97 -55.19 54.06
N ASN A 346 30.83 -55.84 54.30
CA ASN A 346 30.74 -57.04 55.14
C ASN A 346 31.48 -58.22 54.51
N THR A 347 31.38 -58.41 53.20
CA THR A 347 32.12 -59.47 52.49
C THR A 347 33.62 -59.28 52.65
N PHE A 348 34.13 -58.05 52.62
CA PHE A 348 35.55 -57.79 52.83
C PHE A 348 35.97 -58.00 54.29
N ASN A 349 35.13 -57.64 55.26
CA ASN A 349 35.32 -57.99 56.67
C ASN A 349 35.43 -59.51 56.86
N ASP A 350 34.51 -60.28 56.25
CA ASP A 350 34.48 -61.74 56.34
C ASP A 350 35.71 -62.39 55.68
N ILE A 351 36.12 -61.90 54.50
CA ILE A 351 37.35 -62.34 53.83
C ILE A 351 38.57 -62.08 54.72
N SER A 352 38.68 -60.88 55.31
CA SER A 352 39.78 -60.54 56.22
C SER A 352 39.80 -61.42 57.47
N ALA A 353 38.63 -61.75 58.03
CA ALA A 353 38.51 -62.61 59.19
C ALA A 353 38.93 -64.07 58.93
N GLY A 354 38.83 -64.53 57.68
CA GLY A 354 39.26 -65.88 57.25
C GLY A 354 40.76 -66.05 57.00
N LEU A 355 41.55 -64.96 57.01
CA LEU A 355 43.01 -65.02 56.81
C LEU A 355 43.73 -65.35 58.13
N SER A 356 44.86 -66.06 58.05
CA SER A 356 45.69 -66.39 59.23
C SER A 356 46.31 -65.17 59.90
N LEU A 357 46.43 -64.06 59.16
CA LEU A 357 46.75 -62.72 59.63
C LEU A 357 45.72 -61.77 59.02
N PRO A 358 44.79 -61.20 59.83
CA PRO A 358 43.80 -60.25 59.33
C PRO A 358 44.45 -59.02 58.68
N LEU A 359 43.78 -58.46 57.68
CA LEU A 359 44.23 -57.23 57.02
C LEU A 359 44.19 -56.07 58.03
N ALA A 360 45.21 -55.19 57.99
CA ALA A 360 45.27 -54.04 58.87
C ALA A 360 44.06 -53.11 58.62
N GLY A 361 43.35 -52.77 59.71
CA GLY A 361 42.14 -51.93 59.65
C GLY A 361 40.83 -52.69 59.47
N PHE A 362 40.82 -54.03 59.61
CA PHE A 362 39.62 -54.86 59.58
C PHE A 362 39.38 -55.58 60.93
N PRO A 363 38.11 -55.78 61.34
CA PRO A 363 36.89 -55.40 60.63
C PRO A 363 36.59 -53.90 60.68
N GLN A 364 36.01 -53.38 59.60
CA GLN A 364 35.50 -52.00 59.51
C GLN A 364 34.03 -51.92 59.95
N ASP A 365 33.62 -50.80 60.52
CA ASP A 365 32.22 -50.54 60.84
C ASP A 365 31.43 -50.20 59.56
N CYS A 366 30.66 -51.17 59.08
CA CYS A 366 29.83 -51.01 57.89
C CYS A 366 28.47 -50.35 58.19
N THR A 367 28.08 -50.18 59.46
CA THR A 367 26.75 -49.65 59.83
C THR A 367 26.58 -48.16 59.51
N GLY A 368 27.68 -47.41 59.46
CA GLY A 368 27.70 -46.01 59.02
C GLY A 368 27.34 -45.78 57.55
N LEU A 369 27.19 -46.84 56.75
CA LEU A 369 26.75 -46.77 55.36
C LEU A 369 25.22 -46.77 55.21
N ALA A 370 24.45 -47.12 56.25
CA ALA A 370 23.00 -47.22 56.17
C ALA A 370 22.31 -45.85 56.03
N LEU A 371 21.26 -45.77 55.21
CA LEU A 371 20.44 -44.56 55.09
C LEU A 371 19.76 -44.22 56.42
N SER A 372 19.97 -43.00 56.89
CA SER A 372 19.23 -42.44 58.02
C SER A 372 17.81 -42.05 57.62
N THR A 373 16.95 -41.76 58.60
CA THR A 373 15.61 -41.19 58.34
C THR A 373 15.71 -39.80 57.70
N GLY A 374 16.75 -39.02 58.04
CA GLY A 374 17.01 -37.73 57.42
C GLY A 374 17.34 -37.84 55.94
N ASP A 375 18.15 -38.83 55.56
CA ASP A 375 18.51 -39.07 54.15
C ASP A 375 17.28 -39.47 53.31
N ARG A 376 16.40 -40.32 53.88
CA ARG A 376 15.14 -40.71 53.22
C ARG A 376 14.23 -39.50 52.97
N GLN A 377 14.07 -38.63 53.96
CA GLN A 377 13.26 -37.44 53.81
C GLN A 377 13.86 -36.48 52.78
N GLY A 378 15.19 -36.31 52.77
CA GLY A 378 15.88 -35.51 51.76
C GLY A 378 15.65 -35.98 50.31
N ILE A 379 15.59 -37.30 50.08
CA ILE A 379 15.29 -37.88 48.76
C ILE A 379 13.84 -37.57 48.34
N LEU A 380 12.89 -37.63 49.27
CA LEU A 380 11.49 -37.32 49.00
C LEU A 380 11.28 -35.82 48.72
N ASP A 381 11.93 -34.96 49.51
CA ASP A 381 11.85 -33.51 49.35
C ASP A 381 12.44 -33.08 48.00
N ALA A 382 13.56 -33.68 47.57
CA ALA A 382 14.17 -33.44 46.26
C ALA A 382 13.22 -33.78 45.09
N ASN A 383 12.28 -34.72 45.29
CA ASN A 383 11.29 -35.15 44.30
C ASN A 383 10.05 -34.23 44.23
N SER A 384 9.99 -33.15 45.01
CA SER A 384 8.85 -32.21 45.06
C SER A 384 9.08 -30.90 44.29
N SER A 385 10.05 -30.87 43.37
CA SER A 385 10.53 -29.66 42.71
C SER A 385 9.68 -29.19 41.50
N PHE A 386 8.71 -29.98 41.05
CA PHE A 386 7.80 -29.60 39.96
C PHE A 386 6.75 -28.58 40.44
N PRO A 387 6.27 -27.63 39.60
CA PRO A 387 6.62 -27.39 38.20
C PRO A 387 7.66 -26.29 37.94
N PHE A 388 8.07 -25.50 38.94
CA PHE A 388 8.87 -24.28 38.70
C PHE A 388 10.15 -24.16 39.54
N ASN A 389 10.45 -25.13 40.42
CA ASN A 389 11.73 -25.15 41.13
C ASN A 389 12.79 -25.79 40.24
N PHE A 390 13.32 -24.98 39.32
CA PHE A 390 14.25 -25.43 38.28
C PHE A 390 15.67 -25.62 38.83
N THR A 391 16.30 -26.71 38.41
CA THR A 391 17.75 -26.86 38.50
C THR A 391 18.38 -26.25 37.25
N ASN A 392 19.14 -25.17 37.44
CA ASN A 392 19.82 -24.48 36.34
C ASN A 392 20.93 -25.36 35.75
N GLN A 393 20.99 -25.42 34.42
CA GLN A 393 22.09 -26.05 33.71
C GLN A 393 23.21 -25.03 33.46
N PRO A 394 24.47 -25.48 33.29
CA PRO A 394 25.55 -24.61 32.87
C PRO A 394 25.20 -23.90 31.57
N PHE A 395 25.63 -22.64 31.44
CA PHE A 395 25.53 -21.91 30.19
C PHE A 395 26.19 -22.69 29.05
N SER A 396 25.51 -22.79 27.92
CA SER A 396 26.01 -23.44 26.71
C SER A 396 26.27 -22.42 25.62
N LEU A 397 27.38 -22.58 24.90
CA LEU A 397 27.73 -21.78 23.72
C LEU A 397 28.17 -22.72 22.60
N ALA A 398 27.53 -22.62 21.44
CA ALA A 398 27.82 -23.43 20.27
C ALA A 398 28.06 -22.55 19.04
N LEU A 399 29.16 -22.78 18.33
CA LEU A 399 29.41 -22.27 16.99
C LEU A 399 29.14 -23.39 15.98
N ASN A 400 28.24 -23.15 15.04
CA ASN A 400 27.89 -24.07 13.97
C ASN A 400 28.31 -23.48 12.62
N VAL A 401 28.98 -24.28 11.79
CA VAL A 401 29.34 -23.92 10.42
C VAL A 401 28.70 -24.93 9.48
N ARG A 402 27.84 -24.47 8.57
CA ARG A 402 27.15 -25.30 7.59
C ARG A 402 27.48 -24.84 6.17
N ILE A 403 28.06 -25.74 5.39
CA ILE A 403 28.41 -25.51 3.98
C ILE A 403 27.65 -26.54 3.13
N PRO A 404 26.57 -26.15 2.43
CA PRO A 404 25.84 -27.07 1.56
C PRO A 404 26.67 -27.36 0.30
N ILE A 405 27.15 -28.60 0.17
CA ILE A 405 27.94 -29.03 -0.99
C ILE A 405 27.02 -29.25 -2.20
N PHE A 406 25.92 -29.99 -2.01
CA PHE A 406 24.92 -30.28 -3.03
C PHE A 406 23.51 -30.19 -2.44
N ASP A 407 22.65 -29.43 -3.10
CA ASP A 407 21.27 -29.11 -2.67
C ASP A 407 20.24 -29.45 -3.76
N GLY A 408 20.59 -30.31 -4.71
CA GLY A 408 19.71 -30.67 -5.83
C GLY A 408 19.55 -29.56 -6.87
N PHE A 409 20.56 -28.71 -7.06
CA PHE A 409 20.56 -27.55 -7.96
C PHE A 409 19.60 -26.42 -7.56
N SER A 410 19.14 -26.39 -6.30
CA SER A 410 18.20 -25.37 -5.85
C SER A 410 18.83 -23.97 -5.87
N ARG A 411 20.10 -23.87 -5.47
CA ARG A 411 20.89 -22.64 -5.53
C ARG A 411 21.12 -22.15 -6.96
N GLU A 412 21.54 -23.02 -7.88
CA GLU A 412 21.77 -22.66 -9.29
C GLU A 412 20.49 -22.14 -9.94
N ARG A 413 19.35 -22.80 -9.66
CA ARG A 413 18.03 -22.34 -10.12
C ARG A 413 17.67 -20.96 -9.55
N GLN A 414 17.85 -20.71 -8.26
CA GLN A 414 17.55 -19.41 -7.66
C GLN A 414 18.43 -18.29 -8.23
N VAL A 415 19.73 -18.56 -8.43
CA VAL A 415 20.65 -17.60 -9.05
C VAL A 415 20.24 -17.31 -10.50
N SER A 416 19.88 -18.34 -11.27
CA SER A 416 19.39 -18.17 -12.64
C SER A 416 18.09 -17.37 -12.67
N GLN A 417 17.14 -17.62 -11.76
CA GLN A 417 15.90 -16.84 -11.66
C GLN A 417 16.17 -15.37 -11.34
N ALA A 418 17.06 -15.08 -10.39
CA ALA A 418 17.41 -13.70 -10.04
C ALA A 418 18.20 -13.00 -11.16
N ALA A 419 19.01 -13.74 -11.93
CA ALA A 419 19.74 -13.20 -13.07
C ALA A 419 18.79 -12.84 -14.21
N ASN A 420 17.84 -13.73 -14.53
CA ASN A 420 16.81 -13.45 -15.54
C ASN A 420 15.94 -12.25 -15.10
N ALA A 421 15.59 -12.16 -13.81
CA ALA A 421 14.82 -11.01 -13.31
C ALA A 421 15.58 -9.67 -13.41
N LEU A 422 16.91 -9.69 -13.33
CA LEU A 422 17.73 -8.51 -13.62
C LEU A 422 17.73 -8.20 -15.11
N GLU A 423 17.96 -9.20 -15.95
CA GLU A 423 17.96 -9.04 -17.42
C GLU A 423 16.60 -8.51 -17.92
N ASP A 424 15.48 -9.03 -17.40
CA ASP A 424 14.13 -8.55 -17.68
C ASP A 424 13.96 -7.07 -17.27
N ALA A 425 14.55 -6.65 -16.14
CA ALA A 425 14.51 -5.26 -15.70
C ALA A 425 15.37 -4.34 -16.58
N GLU A 426 16.52 -4.80 -17.08
CA GLU A 426 17.36 -4.08 -18.05
C GLU A 426 16.61 -3.90 -19.38
N TYR A 427 15.95 -4.94 -19.89
CA TYR A 427 15.10 -4.83 -21.08
C TYR A 427 13.88 -3.92 -20.85
N SER A 428 13.26 -3.97 -19.67
CA SER A 428 12.15 -3.09 -19.31
C SER A 428 12.57 -1.62 -19.27
N LEU A 429 13.75 -1.31 -18.71
CA LEU A 429 14.33 0.03 -18.74
C LEU A 429 14.54 0.51 -20.18
N ARG A 430 15.13 -0.34 -21.03
CA ARG A 430 15.35 0.00 -22.43
C ARG A 430 14.04 0.20 -23.21
N ALA A 431 13.03 -0.60 -22.91
CA ALA A 431 11.70 -0.45 -23.50
C ALA A 431 11.06 0.89 -23.09
N GLU A 432 11.21 1.31 -21.82
CA GLU A 432 10.68 2.59 -21.35
C GLU A 432 11.41 3.78 -21.99
N GLU A 433 12.73 3.73 -22.16
CA GLU A 433 13.46 4.77 -22.91
C GLU A 433 12.93 4.96 -24.34
N LEU A 434 12.66 3.85 -25.05
CA LEU A 434 12.11 3.89 -26.41
C LEU A 434 10.66 4.37 -26.42
N ARG A 435 9.87 3.97 -25.42
CA ARG A 435 8.48 4.42 -25.23
C ARG A 435 8.44 5.93 -25.02
N LEU A 436 9.26 6.48 -24.14
CA LEU A 436 9.32 7.92 -23.86
C LEU A 436 9.71 8.74 -25.08
N ARG A 437 10.71 8.30 -25.85
CA ARG A 437 11.08 8.97 -27.11
C ARG A 437 9.89 9.05 -28.07
N THR A 438 9.13 7.97 -28.19
CA THR A 438 7.95 7.91 -29.07
C THR A 438 6.81 8.76 -28.52
N ALA A 439 6.53 8.65 -27.23
CA ALA A 439 5.45 9.37 -26.54
C ALA A 439 5.67 10.89 -26.60
N VAL A 440 6.87 11.38 -26.29
CA VAL A 440 7.21 12.80 -26.36
C VAL A 440 7.11 13.32 -27.79
N THR A 441 7.59 12.57 -28.78
CA THR A 441 7.49 12.98 -30.20
C THR A 441 6.03 13.09 -30.62
N ALA A 442 5.22 12.05 -30.35
CA ALA A 442 3.81 12.04 -30.72
C ALA A 442 2.99 13.12 -29.99
N ALA A 443 3.24 13.34 -28.69
CA ALA A 443 2.55 14.37 -27.91
C ALA A 443 2.94 15.78 -28.36
N TYR A 444 4.21 16.00 -28.74
CA TYR A 444 4.64 17.27 -29.31
C TYR A 444 3.97 17.55 -30.66
N ASP A 445 3.91 16.56 -31.54
CA ASP A 445 3.23 16.68 -32.83
C ASP A 445 1.71 16.91 -32.66
N ALA A 446 1.09 16.25 -31.67
CA ALA A 446 -0.32 16.47 -31.32
C ALA A 446 -0.57 17.89 -30.78
N LEU A 447 0.28 18.40 -29.89
CA LEU A 447 0.17 19.76 -29.34
C LEU A 447 0.33 20.83 -30.43
N THR A 448 1.35 20.68 -31.30
CA THR A 448 1.57 21.62 -32.40
C THR A 448 0.40 21.60 -33.38
N THR A 449 -0.15 20.43 -33.68
CA THR A 449 -1.38 20.29 -34.49
C THR A 449 -2.57 20.96 -33.81
N ALA A 450 -2.78 20.74 -32.50
CA ALA A 450 -3.88 21.34 -31.75
C ALA A 450 -3.79 22.87 -31.74
N TYR A 451 -2.57 23.43 -31.64
CA TYR A 451 -2.33 24.87 -31.77
C TYR A 451 -2.73 25.38 -33.17
N GLU A 452 -2.33 24.69 -34.25
CA GLU A 452 -2.71 25.09 -35.61
C GLU A 452 -4.22 25.00 -35.87
N VAL A 453 -4.89 23.97 -35.33
CA VAL A 453 -6.34 23.81 -35.40
C VAL A 453 -7.06 24.94 -34.67
N GLU A 454 -6.64 25.27 -33.45
CA GLU A 454 -7.22 26.39 -32.69
C GLU A 454 -7.11 27.71 -33.47
N GLN A 455 -5.96 27.98 -34.08
CA GLN A 455 -5.75 29.18 -34.89
C GLN A 455 -6.64 29.23 -36.14
N VAL A 456 -7.04 28.08 -36.68
CA VAL A 456 -8.00 27.99 -37.80
C VAL A 456 -9.43 28.16 -37.28
N GLU A 457 -9.79 27.52 -36.18
CA GLU A 457 -11.14 27.63 -35.61
C GLU A 457 -11.44 29.03 -35.06
N GLU A 458 -10.44 29.73 -34.53
CA GLU A 458 -10.56 31.15 -34.15
C GLU A 458 -10.98 32.00 -35.35
N ARG A 459 -10.33 31.80 -36.51
CA ARG A 459 -10.66 32.49 -37.76
C ARG A 459 -12.02 32.07 -38.31
N ASN A 460 -12.35 30.78 -38.27
CA ASN A 460 -13.66 30.27 -38.70
C ASN A 460 -14.80 30.89 -37.88
N ARG A 461 -14.63 30.95 -36.55
CA ARG A 461 -15.57 31.63 -35.66
C ARG A 461 -15.71 33.11 -36.03
N GLY A 462 -14.61 33.81 -36.31
CA GLY A 462 -14.64 35.20 -36.77
C GLY A 462 -15.48 35.39 -38.04
N VAL A 463 -15.24 34.57 -39.07
CA VAL A 463 -15.99 34.60 -40.34
C VAL A 463 -17.47 34.24 -40.14
N ALA A 464 -17.77 33.24 -39.32
CA ALA A 464 -19.14 32.86 -39.00
C ALA A 464 -19.90 33.97 -38.23
N THR A 465 -19.19 34.73 -37.40
CA THR A 465 -19.73 35.92 -36.71
C THR A 465 -20.15 36.98 -37.72
N GLU A 466 -19.27 37.36 -38.64
CA GLU A 466 -19.56 38.35 -39.69
C GLU A 466 -20.72 37.90 -40.59
N GLN A 467 -20.75 36.61 -40.96
CA GLN A 467 -21.83 36.04 -41.76
C GLN A 467 -23.19 36.14 -41.06
N LEU A 468 -23.24 35.83 -39.76
CA LEU A 468 -24.45 35.95 -38.96
C LEU A 468 -24.92 37.40 -38.88
N GLU A 469 -24.03 38.35 -38.60
CA GLU A 469 -24.37 39.77 -38.54
C GLU A 469 -24.95 40.28 -39.86
N LEU A 470 -24.33 39.94 -41.00
CA LEU A 470 -24.83 40.30 -42.32
C LEU A 470 -26.20 39.67 -42.60
N SER A 471 -26.39 38.40 -42.23
CA SER A 471 -27.67 37.71 -42.42
C SER A 471 -28.79 38.32 -41.56
N GLN A 472 -28.50 38.68 -40.31
CA GLN A 472 -29.44 39.37 -39.42
C GLN A 472 -29.86 40.73 -40.00
N GLN A 473 -28.91 41.51 -40.52
CA GLN A 473 -29.20 42.80 -41.17
C GLN A 473 -30.06 42.61 -42.42
N ARG A 474 -29.74 41.66 -43.29
CA ARG A 474 -30.53 41.41 -44.51
C ARG A 474 -31.92 40.86 -44.19
N TYR A 475 -32.04 39.99 -43.19
CA TYR A 475 -33.33 39.46 -42.73
C TYR A 475 -34.23 40.57 -42.19
N THR A 476 -33.70 41.46 -41.34
CA THR A 476 -34.46 42.60 -40.79
C THR A 476 -34.92 43.57 -41.88
N LEU A 477 -34.10 43.79 -42.91
CA LEU A 477 -34.43 44.59 -44.09
C LEU A 477 -35.34 43.87 -45.11
N GLY A 478 -35.70 42.60 -44.89
CA GLY A 478 -36.53 41.80 -45.80
C GLY A 478 -35.80 41.34 -47.07
N ALA A 479 -34.49 41.47 -47.13
CA ALA A 479 -33.62 41.09 -48.24
C ALA A 479 -33.07 39.64 -48.13
N ASP A 480 -33.46 38.92 -47.08
CA ASP A 480 -33.17 37.49 -46.88
C ASP A 480 -34.36 36.74 -46.27
N ASN A 481 -34.42 35.43 -46.48
CA ASN A 481 -35.46 34.58 -45.89
C ASN A 481 -35.01 34.01 -44.53
N PHE A 482 -35.97 33.52 -43.74
CA PHE A 482 -35.68 32.99 -42.40
C PHE A 482 -34.75 31.77 -42.43
N LEU A 483 -34.81 30.96 -43.49
CA LEU A 483 -33.98 29.77 -43.63
C LEU A 483 -32.49 30.13 -43.76
N VAL A 484 -32.15 31.21 -44.46
CA VAL A 484 -30.76 31.70 -44.57
C VAL A 484 -30.24 32.24 -43.24
N LEU A 485 -31.08 32.95 -42.47
CA LEU A 485 -30.73 33.37 -41.11
C LEU A 485 -30.48 32.17 -40.20
N LEU A 486 -31.38 31.19 -40.25
CA LEU A 486 -31.26 29.96 -39.46
C LEU A 486 -30.00 29.14 -39.83
N ASP A 487 -29.61 29.14 -41.10
CA ASP A 487 -28.37 28.51 -41.56
C ASP A 487 -27.14 29.24 -41.00
N ALA A 488 -27.10 30.57 -41.10
CA ALA A 488 -26.02 31.39 -40.55
C ALA A 488 -25.88 31.23 -39.02
N GLU A 489 -27.00 31.12 -38.30
CA GLU A 489 -26.99 30.86 -36.85
C GLU A 489 -26.42 29.49 -36.50
N ARG A 490 -26.77 28.46 -37.28
CA ARG A 490 -26.19 27.13 -37.10
C ARG A 490 -24.69 27.14 -37.37
N THR A 491 -24.24 27.78 -38.46
CA THR A 491 -22.82 27.93 -38.76
C THR A 491 -22.06 28.64 -37.65
N MET A 492 -22.61 29.72 -37.10
CA MET A 492 -22.01 30.41 -35.95
C MET A 492 -22.01 29.54 -34.68
N ALA A 493 -23.11 28.84 -34.38
CA ALA A 493 -23.21 27.94 -33.24
C ALA A 493 -22.28 26.72 -33.34
N ASP A 494 -22.05 26.21 -34.56
CA ASP A 494 -21.05 25.17 -34.84
C ASP A 494 -19.63 25.73 -34.67
N GLY A 495 -19.34 26.93 -35.20
CA GLY A 495 -18.04 27.60 -35.09
C GLY A 495 -17.66 27.99 -33.65
N GLU A 496 -18.60 28.52 -32.86
CA GLU A 496 -18.39 28.81 -31.43
C GLU A 496 -18.04 27.54 -30.64
N ARG A 497 -18.72 26.42 -30.92
CA ARG A 497 -18.43 25.12 -30.28
C ARG A 497 -17.10 24.53 -30.73
N ALA A 498 -16.80 24.56 -32.04
CA ALA A 498 -15.54 24.07 -32.58
C ALA A 498 -14.35 24.85 -32.02
N TYR A 499 -14.45 26.18 -31.92
CA TYR A 499 -13.45 27.02 -31.28
C TYR A 499 -13.26 26.68 -29.80
N LEU A 500 -14.35 26.57 -29.03
CA LEU A 500 -14.27 26.16 -27.63
C LEU A 500 -13.61 24.80 -27.46
N ASP A 501 -14.02 23.81 -28.26
CA ASP A 501 -13.45 22.47 -28.24
C ASP A 501 -11.96 22.47 -28.60
N SER A 502 -11.52 23.34 -29.52
CA SER A 502 -10.11 23.49 -29.92
C SER A 502 -9.22 24.05 -28.81
N ILE A 503 -9.71 25.02 -28.02
CA ILE A 503 -8.98 25.55 -26.86
C ILE A 503 -8.73 24.45 -25.83
N TYR A 504 -9.77 23.68 -25.50
CA TYR A 504 -9.65 22.58 -24.55
C TYR A 504 -8.82 21.41 -25.10
N ALA A 505 -8.91 21.14 -26.40
CA ALA A 505 -8.05 20.15 -27.06
C ALA A 505 -6.57 20.54 -26.93
N PHE A 506 -6.22 21.81 -27.15
CA PHE A 506 -4.86 22.30 -26.94
C PHE A 506 -4.37 22.05 -25.50
N HIS A 507 -5.18 22.36 -24.49
CA HIS A 507 -4.79 22.15 -23.09
C HIS A 507 -4.72 20.68 -22.67
N ILE A 508 -5.57 19.83 -23.24
CA ILE A 508 -5.49 18.37 -23.05
C ILE A 508 -4.21 17.83 -23.69
N GLU A 509 -3.88 18.25 -24.92
CA GLU A 509 -2.63 17.82 -25.57
C GLU A 509 -1.39 18.38 -24.87
N LEU A 510 -1.47 19.56 -24.27
CA LEU A 510 -0.41 20.08 -23.40
C LEU A 510 -0.22 19.19 -22.18
N ALA A 511 -1.31 18.78 -21.51
CA ALA A 511 -1.24 17.86 -20.39
C ALA A 511 -0.72 16.47 -20.80
N ASN A 512 -1.04 15.99 -22.02
CA ASN A 512 -0.45 14.77 -22.59
C ASN A 512 1.06 14.91 -22.80
N LEU A 513 1.52 16.07 -23.28
CA LEU A 513 2.93 16.36 -23.44
C LEU A 513 3.64 16.43 -22.09
N GLU A 514 3.07 17.11 -21.11
CA GLU A 514 3.59 17.15 -19.74
C GLU A 514 3.70 15.74 -19.16
N ASN A 515 2.67 14.89 -19.36
CA ASN A 515 2.69 13.49 -18.97
C ASN A 515 3.83 12.70 -19.65
N ALA A 516 4.03 12.90 -20.95
CA ALA A 516 5.09 12.22 -21.71
C ALA A 516 6.50 12.69 -21.33
N VAL A 517 6.65 13.97 -20.96
CA VAL A 517 7.93 14.57 -20.56
C VAL A 517 8.25 14.27 -19.09
N GLY A 518 7.24 14.08 -18.25
CA GLY A 518 7.41 13.79 -16.82
C GLY A 518 7.48 15.03 -15.94
N GLN A 519 7.14 16.21 -16.46
CA GLN A 519 7.13 17.46 -15.70
C GLN A 519 6.10 18.46 -16.27
N ARG A 520 5.69 19.44 -15.46
CA ARG A 520 4.83 20.54 -15.91
C ARG A 520 5.60 21.49 -16.83
N LEU A 521 4.95 21.94 -17.91
CA LEU A 521 5.49 22.84 -18.92
C LEU A 521 4.64 24.11 -19.09
N ARG A 522 3.42 24.12 -18.54
CA ARG A 522 2.54 25.29 -18.55
C ARG A 522 3.24 26.50 -17.89
N PRO A 523 3.22 27.69 -18.51
CA PRO A 523 3.74 28.90 -17.87
C PRO A 523 2.96 29.19 -16.59
N GLU A 524 3.65 29.59 -15.53
CA GLU A 524 3.02 30.07 -14.30
C GLU A 524 2.22 31.34 -14.64
N GLY A 525 0.90 31.28 -14.41
CA GLY A 525 -0.05 32.37 -14.65
C GLY A 525 -0.28 33.22 -13.40
#